data_AF-A0A849B170-F1
#
_entry.id   AF-A0A849B170-F1
#
_cell.length_a   1.000
_cell.length_b   1.000
_cell.length_c   1.000
_cell.angle_alpha   90.00
_cell.angle_beta   90.00
_cell.angle_gamma   90.00
#
_symmetry.space_group_name_H-M   'P 1'
#
loop_
_entity.id
_entity.type
_entity.pdbx_description
1 polymer ?
#
loop_
_entity_poly.entity_id
_entity_poly.type
_entity_poly.pdbx_seq_one_letter_code
_entity_poly.pdbx_strand_id
1 'polypeptide(L)'
;MTRQEYNDFREWGLPENENGDDVGFLVEDSAGQKNTPQYDGYVQWLPKAEFERKFAIEDNESDTGEGKPVTEQELAEKAAAPRVTKNQIDALMDRVVVHTTTCITPIPHVLAIAWLDDKFYLGTAISKSVNPENFNEEIGIQYSTKDVLEIAENKLWELEGYRLFHG
;
A
#
# COMPACT_ATOMS: atom_id res chain seq x y z
N MET A 1 -10.01 27.51 -7.16
CA MET A 1 -11.09 28.49 -6.90
C MET A 1 -10.55 29.52 -5.92
N THR A 2 -10.65 30.81 -6.22
CA THR A 2 -10.25 31.87 -5.28
C THR A 2 -11.29 32.06 -4.18
N ARG A 3 -10.92 32.75 -3.09
CA ARG A 3 -11.87 33.08 -2.02
C ARG A 3 -12.99 33.99 -2.51
N GLN A 4 -12.71 34.94 -3.40
CA GLN A 4 -13.75 35.78 -4.01
C GLN A 4 -14.73 34.93 -4.82
N GLU A 5 -14.24 34.04 -5.69
CA GLU A 5 -15.08 33.13 -6.47
C GLU A 5 -15.99 32.27 -5.58
N TYR A 6 -15.49 31.80 -4.43
CA TYR A 6 -16.29 31.04 -3.48
C TYR A 6 -17.37 31.88 -2.81
N ASN A 7 -17.06 33.10 -2.38
CA ASN A 7 -18.06 34.00 -1.81
C ASN A 7 -19.14 34.36 -2.84
N ASP A 8 -18.76 34.62 -4.10
CA ASP A 8 -19.71 34.83 -5.19
C ASP A 8 -20.61 33.62 -5.43
N PHE A 9 -20.03 32.41 -5.39
CA PHE A 9 -20.78 31.14 -5.48
C PHE A 9 -21.80 30.97 -4.34
N ARG A 10 -21.49 31.49 -3.14
CA ARG A 10 -22.36 31.47 -1.96
C ARG A 10 -23.32 32.65 -1.87
N GLU A 11 -23.25 33.58 -2.83
CA GLU A 11 -23.95 34.87 -2.79
C GLU A 11 -23.61 35.68 -1.52
N TRP A 12 -22.38 35.54 -1.03
CA TRP A 12 -21.85 36.25 0.14
C TRP A 12 -20.94 37.40 -0.29
N GLY A 13 -20.90 38.45 0.52
CA GLY A 13 -19.88 39.50 0.37
C GLY A 13 -18.55 39.05 0.97
N LEU A 14 -17.44 39.34 0.28
CA LEU A 14 -16.11 39.12 0.84
C LEU A 14 -15.89 40.04 2.06
N PRO A 15 -15.53 39.50 3.24
CA PRO A 15 -15.19 40.32 4.40
C PRO A 15 -14.01 41.27 4.13
N GLU A 16 -14.07 42.50 4.64
CA GLU A 16 -13.05 43.54 4.38
C GLU A 16 -11.63 43.16 4.83
N ASN A 17 -11.50 42.24 5.78
CA ASN A 17 -10.23 41.77 6.34
C ASN A 17 -9.69 40.51 5.63
N GLU A 18 -10.29 40.08 4.52
CA GLU A 18 -9.88 38.89 3.78
C GLU A 18 -9.36 39.22 2.39
N ASN A 19 -8.37 38.46 1.93
CA ASN A 19 -7.87 38.56 0.57
C ASN A 19 -8.71 37.70 -0.38
N GLY A 20 -9.35 38.35 -1.36
CA GLY A 20 -10.19 37.68 -2.36
C GLY A 20 -9.39 36.79 -3.33
N ASP A 21 -8.12 37.10 -3.55
CA ASP A 21 -7.24 36.37 -4.47
C ASP A 21 -6.64 35.10 -3.84
N ASP A 22 -6.95 34.80 -2.58
CA ASP A 22 -6.47 33.61 -1.91
C ASP A 22 -6.94 32.35 -2.66
N VAL A 23 -5.99 31.53 -3.10
CA VAL A 23 -6.27 30.31 -3.86
C VAL A 23 -6.66 29.18 -2.90
N GLY A 24 -7.69 28.42 -3.27
CA GLY A 24 -8.13 27.25 -2.53
C GLY A 24 -8.99 26.29 -3.34
N PHE A 25 -9.61 25.38 -2.61
CA PHE A 25 -10.40 24.27 -3.15
C PHE A 25 -11.80 24.28 -2.57
N LEU A 26 -12.77 23.97 -3.42
CA LEU A 26 -14.14 23.63 -3.01
C LEU A 26 -14.16 22.15 -2.63
N VAL A 27 -14.69 21.84 -1.46
CA VAL A 27 -14.81 20.49 -0.92
C VAL A 27 -16.27 20.21 -0.59
N GLU A 28 -16.80 19.11 -1.09
CA GLU A 28 -18.12 18.59 -0.74
C GLU A 28 -17.96 17.39 0.20
N ASP A 29 -18.59 17.47 1.37
CA ASP A 29 -18.80 16.32 2.24
C ASP A 29 -20.18 15.72 1.93
N SER A 30 -20.20 14.58 1.24
CA SER A 30 -21.43 13.90 0.83
C SER A 30 -22.30 13.40 1.99
N ALA A 31 -21.72 13.23 3.19
CA ALA A 31 -22.46 12.87 4.40
C ALA A 31 -22.94 14.10 5.20
N GLY A 32 -22.40 15.28 4.89
CA GLY A 32 -22.73 16.54 5.52
C GLY A 32 -24.10 17.09 5.11
N GLN A 33 -24.65 17.98 5.94
CA GLN A 33 -25.92 18.64 5.64
C GLN A 33 -25.80 19.55 4.41
N LYS A 34 -26.59 19.29 3.36
CA LYS A 34 -26.67 20.11 2.16
C LYS A 34 -26.82 21.61 2.49
N ASN A 35 -25.92 22.43 1.95
CA ASN A 35 -25.89 23.88 2.21
C ASN A 35 -25.84 24.74 0.93
N THR A 36 -25.90 24.11 -0.25
CA THR A 36 -25.98 24.78 -1.55
C THR A 36 -26.98 24.05 -2.46
N PRO A 37 -27.63 24.72 -3.43
CA PRO A 37 -28.52 24.04 -4.38
C PRO A 37 -27.81 23.06 -5.32
N GLN A 38 -26.57 23.36 -5.71
CA GLN A 38 -25.83 22.70 -6.78
C GLN A 38 -25.24 21.34 -6.40
N TYR A 39 -25.05 21.10 -5.10
CA TYR A 39 -24.38 19.91 -4.56
C TYR A 39 -25.29 19.21 -3.54
N ASP A 40 -25.09 17.91 -3.32
CA ASP A 40 -25.97 17.11 -2.46
C ASP A 40 -25.48 17.05 -1.01
N GLY A 41 -24.17 17.25 -0.80
CA GLY A 41 -23.53 17.31 0.51
C GLY A 41 -23.27 18.73 1.04
N TYR A 42 -22.56 18.81 2.16
CA TYR A 42 -22.10 20.08 2.73
C TYR A 42 -20.89 20.59 1.95
N VAL A 43 -21.03 21.76 1.33
CA VAL A 43 -19.98 22.41 0.55
C VAL A 43 -19.25 23.45 1.38
N GLN A 44 -17.92 23.39 1.38
CA GLN A 44 -17.03 24.37 2.01
C GLN A 44 -15.85 24.71 1.10
N TRP A 45 -15.19 25.82 1.39
CA TRP A 45 -13.93 26.19 0.74
C TRP A 45 -12.80 26.17 1.75
N LEU A 46 -11.66 25.60 1.34
CA LEU A 46 -10.45 25.56 2.15
C LEU A 46 -9.31 26.27 1.40
N PRO A 47 -8.52 27.12 2.10
CA PRO A 47 -7.28 27.66 1.53
C PRO A 47 -6.38 26.52 1.03
N LYS A 48 -5.67 26.73 -0.07
CA LYS A 48 -4.83 25.71 -0.72
C LYS A 48 -3.91 25.00 0.28
N ALA A 49 -3.17 25.77 1.07
CA ALA A 49 -2.25 25.21 2.06
C ALA A 49 -2.95 24.41 3.18
N GLU A 50 -4.21 24.74 3.52
CA GLU A 50 -4.97 24.00 4.51
C GLU A 50 -5.55 22.72 3.93
N PHE A 51 -6.06 22.78 2.69
CA PHE A 51 -6.47 21.60 1.95
C PHE A 51 -5.30 20.62 1.79
N GLU A 52 -4.16 21.11 1.31
CA GLU A 52 -2.95 20.30 1.15
C GLU A 52 -2.46 19.71 2.48
N ARG A 53 -2.61 20.40 3.62
CA ARG A 53 -2.27 19.80 4.92
C ARG A 53 -3.29 18.76 5.39
N LYS A 54 -4.58 19.01 5.21
CA LYS A 54 -5.67 18.13 5.69
C LYS A 54 -5.83 16.88 4.83
N PHE A 55 -5.54 17.00 3.54
CA PHE A 55 -5.72 15.97 2.53
C PHE A 55 -4.40 15.60 1.85
N ALA A 56 -3.26 16.04 2.38
CA ALA A 56 -2.01 15.37 2.08
C ALA A 56 -2.22 13.90 2.43
N ILE A 57 -2.10 13.05 1.43
CA ILE A 57 -1.70 11.67 1.65
C ILE A 57 -0.29 11.81 2.21
N GLU A 58 -0.17 11.95 3.54
CA GLU A 58 1.03 11.45 4.17
C GLU A 58 1.13 10.00 3.70
N ASP A 59 2.30 9.56 3.21
CA ASP A 59 2.62 8.15 2.99
C ASP A 59 2.64 7.39 4.34
N ASN A 60 1.57 7.55 5.13
CA ASN A 60 1.22 6.72 6.25
C ASN A 60 0.54 5.52 5.63
N GLU A 61 1.24 4.39 5.63
CA GLU A 61 0.73 3.05 5.36
C GLU A 61 -0.47 2.64 6.28
N SER A 62 -1.05 3.56 7.05
CA SER A 62 -2.06 3.29 8.07
C SER A 62 -3.49 3.71 7.72
N ASP A 63 -3.78 4.26 6.53
CA ASP A 63 -5.17 4.56 6.13
C ASP A 63 -5.87 3.36 5.44
N THR A 64 -5.54 2.15 5.87
CA THR A 64 -6.26 0.91 5.55
C THR A 64 -7.23 0.51 6.66
N GLY A 65 -7.72 1.43 7.51
CA GLY A 65 -8.73 1.07 8.53
C GLY A 65 -8.32 -0.06 9.49
N GLU A 66 -7.02 -0.31 9.64
CA GLU A 66 -6.51 -1.34 10.54
C GLU A 66 -6.47 -0.78 11.97
N GLY A 67 -7.08 -1.52 12.91
CA GLY A 67 -7.00 -1.23 14.33
C GLY A 67 -5.55 -1.15 14.82
N LYS A 68 -5.36 -0.62 16.04
CA LYS A 68 -4.05 -0.47 16.71
C LYS A 68 -3.09 -1.62 16.31
N PRO A 69 -1.90 -1.33 15.75
CA PRO A 69 -0.97 -2.36 15.31
C PRO A 69 -0.63 -3.28 16.48
N VAL A 70 -0.92 -4.57 16.34
CA VAL A 70 -0.65 -5.58 17.35
C VAL A 70 0.85 -5.85 17.36
N THR A 71 1.51 -5.64 18.49
CA THR A 71 2.96 -5.84 18.60
C THR A 71 3.31 -7.29 18.93
N GLU A 72 4.50 -7.73 18.55
CA GLU A 72 5.03 -9.06 18.90
C GLU A 72 5.11 -9.28 20.43
N GLN A 73 5.35 -8.21 21.20
CA GLN A 73 5.32 -8.26 22.65
C GLN A 73 3.91 -8.53 23.17
N GLU A 74 2.89 -7.82 22.68
CA GLU A 74 1.49 -8.06 23.05
C GLU A 74 1.03 -9.48 22.67
N LEU A 75 1.51 -10.02 21.53
CA LEU A 75 1.25 -11.41 21.13
C LEU A 75 1.92 -12.41 22.06
N ALA A 76 3.17 -12.16 22.47
CA ALA A 76 3.91 -13.02 23.38
C ALA A 76 3.26 -13.07 24.77
N GLU A 77 2.85 -11.92 25.32
CA GLU A 77 2.19 -11.83 26.62
C GLU A 77 0.84 -12.56 26.65
N LYS A 78 0.14 -12.61 25.52
CA LYS A 78 -1.17 -13.28 25.38
C LYS A 78 -1.08 -14.74 24.95
N ALA A 79 0.10 -15.24 24.59
CA ALA A 79 0.26 -16.59 24.08
C ALA A 79 0.12 -17.64 25.20
N ALA A 80 -0.92 -18.47 25.13
CA ALA A 80 -1.12 -19.61 26.04
C ALA A 80 -0.52 -20.93 25.51
N ALA A 81 0.01 -20.92 24.29
CA ALA A 81 0.58 -22.08 23.61
C ALA A 81 1.84 -21.67 22.82
N PRO A 82 2.73 -22.62 22.50
CA PRO A 82 3.83 -22.38 21.57
C PRO A 82 3.34 -21.77 20.25
N ARG A 83 4.15 -20.89 19.65
CA ARG A 83 3.86 -20.25 18.36
C ARG A 83 5.13 -20.07 17.55
N VAL A 84 4.96 -20.01 16.24
CA VAL A 84 6.00 -19.52 15.32
C VAL A 84 6.08 -17.99 15.46
N THR A 85 7.30 -17.44 15.52
CA THR A 85 7.52 -16.00 15.66
C THR A 85 7.98 -15.38 14.35
N LYS A 86 7.71 -14.08 14.16
CA LYS A 86 8.18 -13.36 12.96
C LYS A 86 9.70 -13.43 12.82
N ASN A 87 10.44 -13.26 13.92
CA ASN A 87 11.90 -13.40 13.93
C ASN A 87 12.40 -14.77 13.47
N GLN A 88 11.66 -15.86 13.74
CA GLN A 88 12.03 -17.19 13.24
C GLN A 88 11.88 -17.27 11.73
N ILE A 89 10.80 -16.70 11.18
CA ILE A 89 10.58 -16.65 9.74
C ILE A 89 11.58 -15.72 9.06
N ASP A 90 11.89 -14.57 9.64
CA ASP A 90 12.91 -13.65 9.13
C ASP A 90 14.28 -14.32 9.05
N ALA A 91 14.67 -15.07 10.09
CA ALA A 91 15.92 -15.83 10.08
C ALA A 91 15.96 -16.93 9.00
N LEU A 92 14.80 -17.47 8.60
CA LEU A 92 14.71 -18.40 7.47
C LEU A 92 14.78 -17.65 6.14
N MET A 93 14.08 -16.52 6.04
CA MET A 93 14.07 -15.65 4.85
C MET A 93 15.46 -15.08 4.54
N ASP A 94 16.28 -14.77 5.54
CA ASP A 94 17.69 -14.35 5.37
C ASP A 94 18.54 -15.38 4.63
N ARG A 95 18.10 -16.64 4.57
CA ARG A 95 18.78 -17.76 3.91
C ARG A 95 18.12 -18.15 2.59
N VAL A 96 17.08 -17.42 2.18
CA VAL A 96 16.41 -17.65 0.90
C VAL A 96 17.21 -17.02 -0.22
N VAL A 97 17.52 -17.82 -1.23
CA VAL A 97 18.19 -17.39 -2.45
C VAL A 97 17.19 -17.44 -3.60
N VAL A 98 17.10 -16.35 -4.35
CA VAL A 98 16.26 -16.25 -5.55
C VAL A 98 17.14 -16.39 -6.79
N HIS A 99 16.81 -17.38 -7.62
CA HIS A 99 17.41 -17.57 -8.94
C HIS A 99 16.43 -17.08 -10.01
N THR A 100 16.89 -16.23 -10.93
CA THR A 100 16.06 -15.71 -12.02
C THR A 100 16.50 -16.25 -13.38
N THR A 101 15.55 -16.36 -14.30
CA THR A 101 15.80 -16.75 -15.69
C THR A 101 14.92 -15.90 -16.61
N THR A 102 15.56 -15.19 -17.53
CA THR A 102 14.86 -14.41 -18.55
C THR A 102 14.63 -15.25 -19.79
N CYS A 103 13.38 -15.28 -20.24
CA CYS A 103 12.93 -16.05 -21.39
C CYS A 103 12.36 -15.08 -22.44
N ILE A 104 12.71 -15.27 -23.71
CA ILE A 104 12.26 -14.39 -24.81
C ILE A 104 11.06 -14.99 -25.58
N THR A 105 10.94 -16.31 -25.64
CA THR A 105 9.93 -17.03 -26.46
C THR A 105 9.07 -17.93 -25.57
N PRO A 106 7.74 -18.05 -25.81
CA PRO A 106 6.93 -17.37 -26.84
C PRO A 106 6.64 -15.90 -26.54
N ILE A 107 6.81 -15.48 -25.29
CA ILE A 107 6.65 -14.10 -24.84
C ILE A 107 7.80 -13.74 -23.90
N PRO A 108 8.33 -12.49 -23.95
CA PRO A 108 9.33 -12.04 -22.99
C PRO A 108 8.79 -12.05 -21.54
N HIS A 109 9.50 -12.75 -20.66
CA HIS A 109 9.18 -12.84 -19.24
C HIS A 109 10.41 -13.16 -18.40
N VAL A 110 10.32 -12.87 -17.11
CA VAL A 110 11.31 -13.29 -16.11
C VAL A 110 10.64 -14.30 -15.17
N LEU A 111 11.26 -15.46 -15.03
CA LEU A 111 10.94 -16.50 -14.05
C LEU A 111 11.84 -16.30 -12.83
N ALA A 112 11.28 -16.25 -11.63
CA ALA A 112 12.03 -16.25 -10.37
C ALA A 112 11.69 -17.49 -9.56
N ILE A 113 12.70 -18.12 -8.96
CA ILE A 113 12.55 -19.32 -8.14
C ILE A 113 13.25 -19.10 -6.81
N ALA A 114 12.53 -19.25 -5.70
CA ALA A 114 13.06 -19.12 -4.34
C ALA A 114 13.46 -20.48 -3.77
N TRP A 115 14.65 -20.54 -3.19
CA TRP A 115 15.23 -21.72 -2.56
C TRP A 115 15.71 -21.40 -1.14
N LEU A 116 15.42 -22.29 -0.20
CA LEU A 116 16.03 -22.25 1.12
C LEU A 116 17.33 -23.05 1.11
N ASP A 117 18.43 -22.42 1.54
CA ASP A 117 19.77 -23.03 1.60
C ASP A 117 20.21 -23.69 0.27
N ASP A 118 19.76 -23.13 -0.87
CA ASP A 118 19.95 -23.66 -2.24
C ASP A 118 19.51 -25.13 -2.43
N LYS A 119 18.69 -25.67 -1.53
CA LYS A 119 18.34 -27.11 -1.50
C LYS A 119 16.85 -27.37 -1.50
N PHE A 120 16.09 -26.50 -0.87
CA PHE A 120 14.66 -26.71 -0.67
C PHE A 120 13.85 -25.69 -1.45
N TYR A 121 13.01 -26.17 -2.36
CA TYR A 121 12.16 -25.33 -3.20
C TYR A 121 11.04 -24.67 -2.39
N LEU A 122 11.02 -23.34 -2.39
CA LEU A 122 9.97 -22.56 -1.73
C LEU A 122 8.88 -22.14 -2.71
N GLY A 123 9.24 -21.52 -3.83
CA GLY A 123 8.23 -20.98 -4.73
C GLY A 123 8.76 -20.57 -6.07
N THR A 124 7.83 -20.26 -6.97
CA THR A 124 8.10 -19.73 -8.30
C THR A 124 7.15 -18.58 -8.58
N ALA A 125 7.65 -17.50 -9.18
CA ALA A 125 6.83 -16.41 -9.70
C ALA A 125 7.29 -16.02 -11.10
N ILE A 126 6.39 -15.40 -11.89
CA ILE A 126 6.69 -14.98 -13.25
C ILE A 126 6.18 -13.55 -13.46
N SER A 127 7.06 -12.68 -13.94
CA SER A 127 6.68 -11.37 -14.48
C SER A 127 6.66 -11.43 -16.00
N LYS A 128 5.49 -11.19 -16.61
CA LYS A 128 5.26 -11.28 -18.06
C LYS A 128 4.88 -9.91 -18.60
N SER A 129 5.47 -9.51 -19.72
CA SER A 129 4.98 -8.31 -20.43
C SER A 129 3.74 -8.65 -21.24
N VAL A 130 2.70 -7.80 -21.15
CA VAL A 130 1.50 -7.90 -22.00
C VAL A 130 1.82 -7.53 -23.45
N ASN A 131 2.72 -6.57 -23.66
CA ASN A 131 3.26 -6.21 -24.97
C ASN A 131 4.79 -6.48 -24.99
N PRO A 132 5.29 -7.43 -25.81
CA PRO A 132 6.72 -7.73 -25.92
C PRO A 132 7.62 -6.51 -26.16
N GLU A 133 7.15 -5.49 -26.87
CA GLU A 133 7.92 -4.27 -27.15
C GLU A 133 8.21 -3.44 -25.89
N ASN A 134 7.36 -3.57 -24.86
CA ASN A 134 7.50 -2.88 -23.58
C ASN A 134 8.24 -3.73 -22.54
N PHE A 135 8.80 -4.88 -22.92
CA PHE A 135 9.50 -5.73 -21.98
C PHE A 135 10.76 -5.04 -21.44
N ASN A 136 10.88 -5.04 -20.12
CA ASN A 136 12.06 -4.58 -19.41
C ASN A 136 12.48 -5.68 -18.42
N GLU A 137 13.67 -6.21 -18.62
CA GLU A 137 14.21 -7.32 -17.82
C GLU A 137 14.41 -6.94 -16.35
N GLU A 138 14.95 -5.75 -16.07
CA GLU A 138 15.18 -5.28 -14.69
C GLU A 138 13.87 -5.16 -13.92
N ILE A 139 12.84 -4.57 -14.55
CA ILE A 139 11.48 -4.49 -13.98
C ILE A 139 10.90 -5.89 -13.79
N GLY A 140 11.13 -6.80 -14.75
CA GLY A 140 10.70 -8.20 -14.66
C GLY A 140 11.34 -8.94 -13.48
N ILE A 141 12.65 -8.77 -13.28
CA ILE A 141 13.40 -9.30 -12.13
C ILE A 141 12.84 -8.73 -10.84
N GLN A 142 12.62 -7.42 -10.76
CA GLN A 142 12.09 -6.78 -9.56
C GLN A 142 10.73 -7.35 -9.14
N TYR A 143 9.75 -7.38 -10.05
CA TYR A 143 8.41 -7.88 -9.72
C TYR A 143 8.40 -9.37 -9.42
N SER A 144 9.04 -10.19 -10.25
CA SER A 144 9.08 -11.63 -9.99
C SER A 144 9.83 -12.00 -8.71
N THR A 145 10.88 -11.25 -8.34
CA THR A 145 11.58 -11.42 -7.06
C THR A 145 10.71 -11.02 -5.88
N LYS A 146 10.01 -9.89 -5.96
CA LYS A 146 9.07 -9.47 -4.92
C LYS A 146 8.01 -10.55 -4.68
N ASP A 147 7.36 -10.99 -5.75
CA ASP A 147 6.27 -11.98 -5.68
C ASP A 147 6.77 -13.33 -5.14
N VAL A 148 7.94 -13.79 -5.56
CA VAL A 148 8.46 -15.09 -5.10
C VAL A 148 8.91 -15.06 -3.64
N LEU A 149 9.37 -13.90 -3.13
CA LEU A 149 9.71 -13.74 -1.71
C LEU A 149 8.46 -13.77 -0.82
N GLU A 150 7.34 -13.16 -1.25
CA GLU A 150 6.06 -13.25 -0.55
C GLU A 150 5.54 -14.70 -0.52
N ILE A 151 5.64 -15.42 -1.64
CA ILE A 151 5.30 -16.85 -1.70
C ILE A 151 6.20 -17.66 -0.76
N ALA A 152 7.50 -17.39 -0.75
CA ALA A 152 8.47 -18.07 0.09
C ALA A 152 8.17 -17.87 1.58
N GLU A 153 7.92 -16.63 2.00
CA GLU A 153 7.58 -16.30 3.38
C GLU A 153 6.32 -17.01 3.85
N ASN A 154 5.24 -16.93 3.06
CA ASN A 154 3.97 -17.60 3.37
C ASN A 154 4.13 -19.11 3.52
N LYS A 155 4.95 -19.73 2.66
CA LYS A 155 5.22 -21.16 2.73
C LYS A 155 6.05 -21.54 3.96
N LEU A 156 6.99 -20.69 4.38
CA LEU A 156 7.76 -20.92 5.60
C LEU A 156 6.87 -20.81 6.85
N TRP A 157 5.94 -19.86 6.89
CA TRP A 157 4.91 -19.80 7.93
C TRP A 157 4.10 -21.09 8.02
N GLU A 158 3.63 -21.60 6.88
CA GLU A 158 2.87 -22.86 6.81
C GLU A 158 3.70 -24.05 7.32
N LEU A 159 4.95 -24.18 6.85
CA LEU A 159 5.82 -25.31 7.19
C LEU A 159 6.28 -25.28 8.65
N GLU A 160 6.66 -24.12 9.18
CA GLU A 160 7.02 -23.99 10.59
C GLU A 160 5.80 -24.19 11.50
N GLY A 161 4.62 -23.73 11.07
CA GLY A 161 3.36 -24.01 11.76
C GLY A 161 3.05 -25.51 11.80
N TYR A 162 3.23 -26.20 10.68
CA TYR A 162 3.06 -27.66 10.59
C TYR A 162 4.08 -28.41 11.48
N ARG A 163 5.34 -27.98 11.47
CA ARG A 163 6.39 -28.52 12.34
C ARG A 163 6.04 -28.34 13.81
N LEU A 164 5.50 -27.19 14.19
CA LEU A 164 5.06 -26.89 15.55
C LEU A 164 3.85 -27.74 15.97
N PHE A 165 2.90 -27.97 15.06
CA PHE A 165 1.74 -28.82 15.32
C PHE A 165 2.13 -30.29 15.61
N HIS A 166 3.23 -30.77 15.02
CA HIS A 166 3.71 -32.14 15.17
C HIS A 166 4.84 -32.34 16.19
N GLY A 167 5.41 -31.26 16.74
CA GLY A 167 6.49 -31.30 17.74
C GLY A 167 5.97 -31.26 19.16
#